data_AF-A0A3D0JUX8-F1
#
_entry.id   AF-A0A3D0JUX8-F1
#
_cell.length_a   1.000
_cell.length_b   1.000
_cell.length_c   1.000
_cell.angle_alpha   90.00
_cell.angle_beta   90.00
_cell.angle_gamma   90.00
#
_symmetry.space_group_name_H-M   'P 1'
#
loop_
_entity.id
_entity.type
_entity.pdbx_description
1 polymer ?
#
loop_
_entity_poly.entity_id
_entity_poly.type
_entity_poly.pdbx_seq_one_letter_code
_entity_poly.pdbx_strand_id
1 'polypeptide(L)' 'MRYAFVLLVLLCGSLQAAEQVRLTNGELPPCQGERLPHQGVASRIIAEAFALQGIDVQWEFHPLA' A
#
# COMPACT_ATOMS: atom_id res chain seq x y z
N MET A 1 -9.15 37.83 -7.26
CA MET A 1 -7.85 37.21 -6.89
C MET A 1 -7.83 36.63 -5.47
N ARG A 2 -8.36 37.31 -4.44
CA ARG A 2 -8.36 36.80 -3.04
C ARG A 2 -9.05 35.43 -2.86
N TYR A 3 -10.19 35.21 -3.50
CA TYR A 3 -10.94 33.95 -3.41
C TYR A 3 -10.26 32.77 -4.13
N ALA A 4 -9.49 33.04 -5.18
CA ALA A 4 -8.74 32.01 -5.90
C ALA A 4 -7.66 31.38 -4.99
N PHE A 5 -7.03 32.20 -4.14
CA PHE A 5 -6.03 31.74 -3.19
C PHE A 5 -6.65 30.85 -2.10
N VAL A 6 -7.84 31.21 -1.61
CA VAL A 6 -8.57 30.40 -0.60
C VAL A 6 -9.01 29.05 -1.18
N LEU A 7 -9.52 29.04 -2.43
CA LEU A 7 -9.88 27.80 -3.13
C LEU A 7 -8.67 26.89 -3.33
N LEU A 8 -7.52 27.44 -3.70
CA LEU A 8 -6.28 26.68 -3.88
C LEU A 8 -5.81 26.01 -2.57
N VAL A 9 -5.87 26.72 -1.44
CA VAL A 9 -5.47 26.18 -0.13
C VAL A 9 -6.41 25.04 0.31
N LEU A 10 -7.72 25.18 0.09
CA LEU A 10 -8.69 24.13 0.40
C LEU A 10 -8.47 22.86 -0.44
N LEU A 11 -8.09 22.99 -1.72
CA LEU A 11 -7.78 21.87 -2.60
C LEU A 11 -6.50 21.12 -2.21
N CYS A 12 -5.47 21.82 -1.74
CA CYS A 12 -4.24 21.17 -1.29
C CYS A 12 -4.40 20.47 0.07
N GLY A 13 -5.31 20.94 0.93
CA GLY A 13 -5.55 20.33 2.25
C GLY A 13 -6.13 18.92 2.21
N SER A 14 -6.73 18.51 1.09
CA SER A 14 -7.26 17.14 0.89
C SER A 14 -6.24 16.14 0.36
N LEU A 15 -5.00 16.55 0.08
CA LEU A 15 -3.91 15.64 -0.31
C LEU A 15 -3.36 14.93 0.94
N GLN A 16 -4.05 13.88 1.39
CA GLN A 16 -3.50 12.98 2.40
C GLN A 16 -2.58 11.97 1.71
N ALA A 17 -1.30 11.95 2.10
CA ALA A 17 -0.37 10.93 1.64
C ALA A 17 -0.83 9.55 2.15
N ALA A 18 -0.76 8.53 1.30
CA ALA A 18 -1.05 7.16 1.69
C ALA A 18 -0.08 6.74 2.80
N GLU A 19 -0.60 6.17 3.89
CA GLU A 19 0.22 5.63 4.96
C GLU A 19 0.97 4.40 4.44
N GLN A 20 2.25 4.24 4.78
CA GLN A 20 3.04 3.08 4.34
C GLN A 20 3.21 2.10 5.48
N VAL A 21 2.83 0.84 5.25
CA VAL A 21 3.04 -0.26 6.20
C VAL A 21 4.00 -1.29 5.61
N ARG A 22 4.90 -1.80 6.46
CA ARG A 22 5.88 -2.81 6.10
C ARG A 22 5.45 -4.14 6.70
N LEU A 23 5.19 -5.13 5.86
CA LEU A 23 4.73 -6.45 6.28
C LEU A 23 5.77 -7.50 5.89
N THR A 24 6.07 -8.38 6.85
CA THR A 24 6.96 -9.52 6.61
C THR A 24 6.20 -10.63 5.89
N ASN A 25 6.90 -11.33 5.00
CA ASN A 25 6.36 -12.41 4.19
C ASN A 25 7.40 -13.53 4.00
N GLY A 26 6.95 -14.71 3.60
CA GLY A 26 7.80 -15.88 3.35
C GLY A 26 7.43 -16.61 2.06
N GLU A 27 8.17 -17.67 1.77
CA GLU A 27 7.95 -18.52 0.59
C GLU A 27 6.96 -19.64 0.91
N LEU A 28 5.69 -19.45 0.51
CA LEU A 28 4.64 -20.47 0.59
C LEU A 28 3.80 -20.47 -0.71
N PRO A 29 4.34 -21.01 -1.82
CA PRO A 29 3.59 -21.08 -3.07
C PRO A 29 2.31 -21.93 -2.94
N PRO A 30 1.21 -21.55 -3.61
CA PRO A 30 1.05 -20.40 -4.52
C PRO A 30 0.62 -19.10 -3.80
N CYS A 31 0.43 -19.14 -2.49
CA CYS A 31 -0.18 -18.07 -1.72
C CYS A 31 0.76 -16.88 -1.50
N GLN A 32 2.05 -17.15 -1.30
CA GLN A 32 3.07 -16.16 -0.92
C GLN A 32 4.42 -16.54 -1.53
N GLY A 33 5.17 -15.57 -2.03
CA GLY A 33 6.54 -15.77 -2.52
C GLY A 33 7.05 -14.60 -3.35
N GLU A 34 8.32 -14.25 -3.21
CA GLU A 34 8.94 -13.05 -3.78
C GLU A 34 8.89 -13.05 -5.31
N ARG A 35 9.07 -14.24 -5.90
CA ARG A 35 9.09 -14.43 -7.36
C ARG A 35 7.72 -14.75 -7.96
N LEU A 36 6.67 -14.82 -7.15
CA LEU A 36 5.32 -15.08 -7.64
C LEU A 36 4.69 -13.81 -8.21
N PRO A 37 3.78 -13.92 -9.20
CA PRO A 37 2.96 -12.80 -9.63
C PRO A 37 2.26 -12.16 -8.43
N HIS A 38 2.36 -10.84 -8.30
CA HIS A 38 1.81 -10.08 -7.17
C HIS A 38 2.27 -10.59 -5.80
N GLN A 39 3.46 -11.19 -5.72
CA GLN A 39 3.99 -11.80 -4.49
C GLN A 39 3.15 -12.97 -3.94
N GLY A 40 2.24 -13.52 -4.75
CA GLY A 40 1.29 -14.57 -4.37
C GLY A 40 -0.13 -14.04 -4.13
N VAL A 41 -1.12 -14.94 -4.24
CA VAL A 41 -2.54 -14.54 -4.17
C VAL A 41 -2.92 -13.92 -2.82
N ALA A 42 -2.32 -14.40 -1.72
CA ALA A 42 -2.61 -13.85 -0.40
C ALA A 42 -2.04 -12.44 -0.25
N SER A 43 -0.80 -12.22 -0.68
CA SER A 43 -0.14 -10.91 -0.68
C SER A 43 -0.90 -9.89 -1.53
N ARG A 44 -1.42 -10.32 -2.68
CA ARG A 44 -2.30 -9.48 -3.50
C ARG A 44 -3.58 -9.06 -2.76
N ILE A 45 -4.29 -10.01 -2.17
CA ILE A 45 -5.55 -9.73 -1.44
C ILE A 45 -5.28 -8.74 -0.30
N ILE A 46 -4.20 -8.95 0.45
CA ILE A 46 -3.80 -8.07 1.56
C ILE A 46 -3.49 -6.66 1.02
N ALA A 47 -2.64 -6.54 0.00
CA ALA A 47 -2.30 -5.24 -0.57
C ALA A 47 -3.54 -4.48 -1.09
N GLU A 48 -4.47 -5.16 -1.77
CA GLU A 48 -5.72 -4.57 -2.25
C GLU A 48 -6.62 -4.12 -1.08
N ALA A 49 -6.74 -4.92 -0.02
CA ALA A 49 -7.55 -4.57 1.15
C ALA A 49 -7.00 -3.33 1.88
N PHE A 50 -5.68 -3.22 2.02
CA PHE A 50 -5.03 -2.04 2.62
C PHE A 50 -5.13 -0.81 1.71
N ALA A 51 -5.03 -0.99 0.39
CA ALA A 51 -5.22 0.10 -0.57
C ALA A 51 -6.61 0.73 -0.49
N LEU A 52 -7.66 -0.06 -0.18
CA LEU A 52 -9.00 0.47 0.08
C LEU A 52 -9.07 1.42 1.29
N GLN A 53 -8.11 1.31 2.21
CA GLN A 53 -7.98 2.20 3.38
C GLN A 53 -6.98 3.34 3.13
N GLY A 54 -6.45 3.48 1.91
CA GLY A 54 -5.41 4.47 1.60
C GLY A 54 -4.06 4.12 2.20
N ILE A 55 -3.78 2.83 2.44
CA ILE A 55 -2.52 2.34 2.99
C ILE A 55 -1.78 1.57 1.90
N ASP A 56 -0.50 1.90 1.70
CA ASP A 56 0.41 1.20 0.79
C ASP A 56 1.21 0.13 1.55
N VAL A 57 1.30 -1.07 0.98
CA VAL A 57 1.94 -2.24 1.61
C VAL A 57 3.29 -2.51 0.95
N GLN A 58 4.34 -2.49 1.76
CA GLN A 58 5.70 -2.86 1.37
C GLN A 58 6.04 -4.24 1.94
N TRP A 59 6.34 -5.20 1.07
CA TRP A 59 6.66 -6.56 1.48
C TRP A 59 8.15 -6.73 1.76
N GLU A 60 8.47 -7.33 2.89
CA GLU A 60 9.82 -7.79 3.22
C GLU A 60 9.85 -9.30 3.35
N PHE A 61 10.64 -9.95 2.51
CA PHE A 61 10.77 -11.40 2.49
C PHE A 61 11.85 -11.86 3.46
N HIS A 62 11.48 -12.78 4.34
CA HIS A 62 12.40 -13.42 5.27
C HIS A 62 12.31 -14.95 5.13
N PRO A 63 13.40 -15.67 5.43
CA PRO A 63 13.35 -17.13 5.52
C PRO A 63 12.34 -17.52 6.61
N LEU A 64 11.39 -18.39 6.26
CA LEU A 64 10.56 -19.08 7.25
C LEU A 64 11.49 -20.02 8.05
N ALA A 65 11.73 -19.69 9.32
CA ALA A 65 12.47 -20.53 10.27
C ALA A 65 11.54 -21.55 10.94
#